data_AF-A0A7R9D647-F1
#
_entry.id   AF-A0A7R9D647-F1
#
_cell.length_a   1.000
_cell.length_b   1.000
_cell.length_c   1.000
_cell.angle_alpha   90.00
_cell.angle_beta   90.00
_cell.angle_gamma   90.00
#
_symmetry.space_group_name_H-M   'P 1'
#
loop_
_entity.id
_entity.type
_entity.pdbx_description
1 polymer ?
#
loop_
_entity_poly.entity_id
_entity_poly.type
_entity_poly.pdbx_seq_one_letter_code
_entity_poly.pdbx_strand_id
1 'polypeptide(L)'
;MRFVNGGEMFSHLRTLKKFDERLSKFYASQVIMAFEYLHYLGLIYRDLKPENILIDHVGYIKMTDLGFCKKVDSSRTYTLCGTPEYLAPEIILSQGYNKSVDWWALGVLIFEMCAGFPPFFARDPMRVYEKIVSGRFNCPSHFTRSLRGLLGKILQVDRSKRFGNLKDGSKDIKGHEWFKEVDWDSILNKKFKPSYVPQISDPIDTSNFDNYEEEKLRVAPKEEYPNEFKDIVIQTSLPA
;
A
#
# COMPACT_ATOMS: atom_id res chain seq x y z
N MET A 1 -7.43 -4.98 16.66
CA MET A 1 -6.09 -4.64 16.13
C MET A 1 -5.34 -3.83 17.18
N ARG A 2 -4.00 -3.85 17.20
CA ARG A 2 -3.26 -2.94 18.09
C ARG A 2 -3.44 -1.51 17.59
N PHE A 3 -3.70 -0.56 18.50
CA PHE A 3 -3.81 0.85 18.16
C PHE A 3 -2.46 1.41 17.70
N VAL A 4 -2.46 2.17 16.60
CA VAL A 4 -1.28 2.82 16.00
C VAL A 4 -1.57 4.31 15.94
N ASN A 5 -1.14 5.02 16.97
CA ASN A 5 -1.51 6.42 17.25
C ASN A 5 -0.84 7.48 16.36
N GLY A 6 0.06 7.09 15.46
CA GLY A 6 0.70 8.05 14.55
C GLY A 6 -0.11 8.35 13.29
N GLY A 7 -1.33 7.83 13.15
CA GLY A 7 -2.26 8.19 12.08
C GLY A 7 -1.91 7.64 10.69
N GLU A 8 -2.70 8.02 9.71
CA GLU A 8 -2.57 7.57 8.31
C GLU A 8 -1.44 8.30 7.59
N MET A 9 -0.68 7.57 6.77
CA MET A 9 0.29 8.16 5.85
C MET A 9 -0.38 9.18 4.93
N PHE A 10 -1.65 8.98 4.57
CA PHE A 10 -2.44 9.93 3.78
C PHE A 10 -2.44 11.33 4.40
N SER A 11 -2.86 11.46 5.66
CA SER A 11 -2.96 12.76 6.35
C SER A 11 -1.60 13.46 6.43
N HIS A 12 -0.54 12.70 6.70
CA HIS A 12 0.84 13.22 6.73
C HIS A 12 1.33 13.66 5.36
N LEU A 13 1.05 12.88 4.32
CA LEU A 13 1.43 13.20 2.95
C LEU A 13 0.70 14.45 2.44
N ARG A 14 -0.59 14.61 2.77
CA ARG A 14 -1.37 15.81 2.44
C ARG A 14 -0.84 17.04 3.16
N THR A 15 -0.52 16.91 4.44
CA THR A 15 0.06 18.01 5.26
C THR A 15 1.43 18.43 4.75
N LEU A 16 2.32 17.46 4.48
CA LEU A 16 3.67 17.71 3.98
C LEU A 16 3.72 17.99 2.47
N LYS A 17 2.59 17.85 1.78
CA LYS A 17 2.39 17.93 0.32
C LYS A 17 3.09 16.84 -0.49
N LYS A 18 4.31 16.44 -0.10
CA LYS A 18 5.05 15.30 -0.63
C LYS A 18 6.14 14.89 0.37
N PHE A 19 6.61 13.66 0.26
CA PHE A 19 7.83 13.23 0.94
C PHE A 19 9.05 13.43 0.04
N ASP A 20 10.22 13.58 0.65
CA ASP A 20 11.46 13.47 -0.10
C ASP A 20 11.71 12.00 -0.51
N GLU A 21 12.62 11.79 -1.47
CA GLU A 21 12.88 10.44 -1.97
C GLU A 21 13.51 9.53 -0.90
N ARG A 22 14.21 10.08 0.10
CA ARG A 22 14.83 9.30 1.18
C ARG A 22 13.77 8.71 2.11
N LEU A 23 12.79 9.51 2.52
CA LEU A 23 11.67 9.10 3.34
C LEU A 23 10.73 8.16 2.56
N SER A 24 10.44 8.49 1.30
CA SER A 24 9.63 7.64 0.41
C SER A 24 10.26 6.26 0.23
N LYS A 25 11.59 6.19 0.10
CA LYS A 25 12.35 4.94 0.00
C LYS A 25 12.31 4.14 1.29
N PHE A 26 12.42 4.79 2.44
CA PHE A 26 12.27 4.13 3.74
C PHE A 26 10.89 3.47 3.90
N TYR A 27 9.81 4.16 3.52
CA TYR A 27 8.46 3.58 3.55
C TYR A 27 8.25 2.49 2.50
N ALA A 28 8.66 2.72 1.25
CA ALA A 28 8.58 1.74 0.19
C ALA A 28 9.33 0.44 0.52
N SER A 29 10.48 0.54 1.19
CA SER A 29 11.27 -0.63 1.62
C SER A 29 10.48 -1.54 2.56
N GLN A 30 9.69 -0.96 3.48
CA GLN A 30 8.84 -1.71 4.40
C GLN A 30 7.66 -2.36 3.68
N VAL A 31 7.03 -1.67 2.73
CA VAL A 31 5.96 -2.23 1.89
C VAL A 31 6.49 -3.41 1.06
N ILE A 32 7.69 -3.29 0.48
CA ILE A 32 8.33 -4.38 -0.27
C ILE A 32 8.51 -5.62 0.62
N MET A 33 9.03 -5.46 1.84
CA MET A 33 9.21 -6.59 2.77
C MET A 33 7.86 -7.20 3.20
N ALA A 34 6.84 -6.38 3.41
CA ALA A 34 5.49 -6.86 3.70
C ALA A 34 4.90 -7.67 2.53
N PHE A 35 5.07 -7.19 1.29
CA PHE A 35 4.68 -7.93 0.10
C PHE A 35 5.48 -9.22 -0.09
N GLU A 36 6.79 -9.21 0.12
CA GLU A 36 7.60 -10.44 0.10
C GLU A 36 7.04 -11.49 1.06
N TYR A 37 6.68 -11.09 2.27
CA TYR A 37 6.09 -11.97 3.28
C TYR A 37 4.69 -12.48 2.87
N LEU A 38 3.79 -11.59 2.47
CA LEU A 38 2.43 -11.97 2.06
C LEU A 38 2.46 -12.90 0.83
N HIS A 39 3.25 -12.54 -0.18
CA HIS A 39 3.35 -13.32 -1.42
C HIS A 39 4.00 -14.68 -1.20
N TYR A 40 4.92 -14.80 -0.23
CA TYR A 40 5.47 -16.10 0.18
C TYR A 40 4.38 -17.02 0.77
N LEU A 41 3.42 -16.45 1.49
CA LEU A 41 2.26 -17.18 2.03
C LEU A 41 1.13 -17.42 1.00
N GLY A 42 1.32 -17.00 -0.25
CA GLY A 42 0.28 -17.08 -1.29
C GLY A 42 -0.85 -16.07 -1.11
N LEU A 43 -0.62 -15.00 -0.33
CA LEU A 43 -1.57 -13.91 -0.12
C LEU A 43 -1.30 -12.75 -1.07
N ILE A 44 -2.34 -12.10 -1.55
CA ILE A 44 -2.28 -10.85 -2.32
C ILE A 44 -3.05 -9.78 -1.54
N TYR A 45 -2.46 -8.60 -1.36
CA TYR A 45 -3.00 -7.54 -0.50
C TYR A 45 -4.13 -6.75 -1.16
N ARG A 46 -3.94 -6.32 -2.42
CA ARG A 46 -4.96 -5.72 -3.33
C ARG A 46 -5.56 -4.36 -2.96
N ASP A 47 -5.23 -3.76 -1.81
CA ASP A 47 -5.69 -2.40 -1.45
C ASP A 47 -4.58 -1.50 -0.89
N LEU A 48 -3.40 -1.51 -1.53
CA LEU A 48 -2.33 -0.59 -1.17
C LEU A 48 -2.71 0.84 -1.55
N LYS A 49 -2.73 1.72 -0.55
CA LYS A 49 -2.93 3.17 -0.65
C LYS A 49 -2.46 3.84 0.65
N PRO A 50 -2.18 5.16 0.67
CA PRO A 50 -1.70 5.86 1.86
C PRO A 50 -2.64 5.77 3.08
N GLU A 51 -3.95 5.66 2.85
CA GLU A 51 -4.99 5.53 3.88
C GLU A 51 -4.85 4.21 4.64
N ASN A 52 -4.42 3.14 3.96
CA ASN A 52 -4.23 1.82 4.55
C ASN A 52 -2.82 1.61 5.15
N ILE A 53 -2.03 2.67 5.26
CA ILE A 53 -0.68 2.64 5.85
C ILE A 53 -0.67 3.58 7.05
N LEU A 54 -0.62 3.00 8.25
CA LEU A 54 -0.46 3.76 9.49
C LEU A 54 1.02 3.96 9.81
N ILE A 55 1.37 5.08 10.41
CA ILE A 55 2.72 5.35 10.90
C ILE A 55 2.73 5.16 12.42
N ASP A 56 3.67 4.38 12.95
CA ASP A 56 3.81 4.15 14.39
C ASP A 56 4.62 5.26 15.07
N HIS A 57 4.66 5.23 16.40
CA HIS A 57 5.33 6.23 17.24
C HIS A 57 6.86 6.33 17.05
N VAL A 58 7.49 5.38 16.34
CA VAL A 58 8.91 5.45 15.96
C VAL A 58 9.09 5.77 14.47
N GLY A 59 8.00 6.08 13.77
CA GLY A 59 7.98 6.45 12.35
C GLY A 59 7.96 5.27 11.38
N TYR A 60 7.85 4.02 11.85
CA TYR A 60 7.73 2.84 10.98
C TYR A 60 6.28 2.61 10.56
N ILE A 61 6.07 1.90 9.45
CA ILE A 61 4.72 1.69 8.94
C ILE A 61 4.07 0.42 9.48
N LYS A 62 2.74 0.44 9.50
CA LYS A 62 1.85 -0.69 9.71
C LYS A 62 0.80 -0.69 8.61
N MET A 63 0.80 -1.73 7.78
CA MET A 63 -0.27 -1.93 6.82
C MET A 63 -1.51 -2.43 7.57
N THR A 64 -2.65 -1.77 7.33
CA THR A 64 -3.95 -2.12 7.90
C THR A 64 -4.88 -2.66 6.81
N ASP A 65 -6.17 -2.80 7.09
CA ASP A 65 -7.23 -3.19 6.14
C ASP A 65 -6.87 -4.37 5.21
N LEU A 66 -7.15 -5.58 5.71
CA LEU A 66 -7.02 -6.83 4.95
C LEU A 66 -8.35 -7.22 4.28
N GLY A 67 -9.31 -6.31 4.15
CA GLY A 67 -10.65 -6.60 3.59
C GLY A 67 -10.60 -7.13 2.15
N PHE A 68 -9.61 -6.71 1.36
CA PHE A 68 -9.33 -7.28 0.04
C PHE A 68 -8.15 -8.26 0.02
N CYS A 69 -7.52 -8.56 1.14
CA CYS A 69 -6.48 -9.58 1.17
C CYS A 69 -7.08 -10.95 0.82
N LYS A 70 -6.40 -11.73 -0.03
CA LYS A 70 -6.90 -13.04 -0.44
C LYS A 70 -5.78 -14.03 -0.64
N LYS A 71 -5.98 -15.26 -0.14
CA LYS A 71 -5.17 -16.41 -0.49
C LYS A 71 -5.54 -16.89 -1.88
N VAL A 72 -4.55 -16.98 -2.75
CA VAL A 72 -4.73 -17.30 -4.17
C VAL A 72 -3.97 -18.59 -4.44
N ASP A 73 -4.64 -19.71 -4.16
CA ASP A 73 -4.13 -21.07 -4.37
C ASP A 73 -4.12 -21.44 -5.87
N SER A 74 -5.11 -20.93 -6.62
CA SER A 74 -5.12 -20.93 -8.08
C SER A 74 -4.15 -19.88 -8.61
N SER A 75 -3.49 -20.09 -9.76
CA SER A 75 -2.52 -19.12 -10.31
C SER A 75 -3.08 -17.70 -10.53
N ARG A 76 -4.42 -17.53 -10.53
CA ARG A 76 -5.12 -16.26 -10.76
C ARG A 76 -6.38 -16.11 -9.91
N THR A 77 -6.79 -14.86 -9.70
CA THR A 77 -8.10 -14.42 -9.18
C THR A 77 -8.72 -13.37 -10.13
N TYR A 78 -10.01 -13.07 -9.97
CA TYR A 78 -10.79 -12.30 -10.96
C TYR A 78 -11.64 -11.16 -10.37
N THR A 79 -11.75 -11.07 -9.05
CA THR A 79 -12.57 -10.03 -8.39
C THR A 79 -12.05 -8.64 -8.72
N LEU A 80 -12.89 -7.75 -9.24
CA LEU A 80 -12.58 -6.33 -9.36
C LEU A 80 -12.73 -5.69 -7.97
N CYS A 81 -11.61 -5.30 -7.37
CA CYS A 81 -11.55 -4.66 -6.06
C CYS A 81 -10.30 -3.79 -5.95
N GLY A 82 -10.30 -2.87 -4.98
CA GLY A 82 -9.24 -1.89 -4.75
C GLY A 82 -9.68 -0.48 -5.09
N THR A 83 -8.77 0.47 -4.89
CA THR A 83 -9.03 1.90 -5.07
C THR A 83 -8.69 2.35 -6.51
N PRO A 84 -9.54 3.12 -7.22
CA PRO A 84 -9.41 3.38 -8.66
C PRO A 84 -8.02 3.79 -9.16
N GLU A 85 -7.35 4.70 -8.47
CA GLU A 85 -6.03 5.24 -8.82
C GLU A 85 -4.89 4.22 -8.68
N TYR A 86 -5.11 3.16 -7.89
CA TYR A 86 -4.15 2.11 -7.56
C TYR A 86 -4.37 0.81 -8.33
N LEU A 87 -5.47 0.69 -9.07
CA LEU A 87 -5.77 -0.51 -9.84
C LEU A 87 -4.72 -0.75 -10.94
N ALA A 88 -4.28 -2.01 -11.04
CA ALA A 88 -3.44 -2.44 -12.15
C ALA A 88 -4.25 -2.57 -13.45
N PRO A 89 -3.65 -2.36 -14.64
CA PRO A 89 -4.34 -2.43 -15.93
C PRO A 89 -5.09 -3.75 -16.14
N GLU A 90 -4.51 -4.87 -15.68
CA GLU A 90 -5.14 -6.17 -15.78
C GLU A 90 -6.45 -6.33 -14.98
N ILE A 91 -6.59 -5.63 -13.85
CA ILE A 91 -7.81 -5.65 -13.04
C ILE A 91 -8.92 -4.88 -13.80
N ILE A 92 -8.57 -3.71 -14.33
CA ILE A 92 -9.49 -2.86 -15.12
C ILE A 92 -9.98 -3.60 -16.37
N LEU A 93 -9.08 -4.31 -17.05
CA LEU A 93 -9.39 -5.11 -18.24
C LEU A 93 -10.09 -6.43 -17.92
N SER A 94 -10.51 -6.65 -16.66
CA SER A 94 -11.20 -7.87 -16.21
C SER A 94 -10.43 -9.17 -16.53
N GLN A 95 -9.10 -9.10 -16.53
CA GLN A 95 -8.24 -10.24 -16.78
C GLN A 95 -7.94 -10.96 -15.46
N GLY A 96 -7.79 -12.28 -15.51
CA GLY A 96 -7.26 -13.02 -14.37
C GLY A 96 -5.90 -12.46 -13.95
N TYR A 97 -5.73 -12.16 -12.66
CA TYR A 97 -4.54 -11.50 -12.13
C TYR A 97 -3.96 -12.24 -10.94
N ASN A 98 -2.69 -11.92 -10.63
CA ASN A 98 -1.92 -12.54 -9.56
C ASN A 98 -1.23 -11.43 -8.73
N LYS A 99 -0.23 -11.80 -7.93
CA LYS A 99 0.54 -10.88 -7.07
C LYS A 99 1.21 -9.70 -7.79
N SER A 100 1.29 -9.69 -9.13
CA SER A 100 1.82 -8.56 -9.91
C SER A 100 1.08 -7.25 -9.69
N VAL A 101 -0.18 -7.30 -9.24
CA VAL A 101 -1.00 -6.10 -9.00
C VAL A 101 -0.54 -5.33 -7.77
N ASP A 102 -0.04 -6.01 -6.74
CA ASP A 102 0.53 -5.36 -5.56
C ASP A 102 1.79 -4.56 -5.93
N TRP A 103 2.63 -5.11 -6.82
CA TRP A 103 3.81 -4.41 -7.31
C TRP A 103 3.46 -3.19 -8.16
N TRP A 104 2.38 -3.23 -8.95
CA TRP A 104 1.87 -2.04 -9.64
C TRP A 104 1.45 -0.97 -8.63
N ALA A 105 0.67 -1.35 -7.62
CA ALA A 105 0.22 -0.43 -6.57
C ALA A 105 1.41 0.17 -5.80
N LEU A 106 2.49 -0.59 -5.56
CA LEU A 106 3.74 -0.04 -5.00
C LEU A 106 4.32 1.07 -5.88
N GLY A 107 4.31 0.90 -7.20
CA GLY A 107 4.75 1.94 -8.14
C GLY A 107 3.92 3.22 -8.05
N VAL A 108 2.59 3.06 -7.91
CA VAL A 108 1.66 4.17 -7.70
C VAL A 108 1.95 4.87 -6.38
N LEU A 109 2.14 4.11 -5.29
CA LEU A 109 2.46 4.63 -3.96
C LEU A 109 3.78 5.41 -3.96
N ILE A 110 4.85 4.85 -4.55
CA ILE A 110 6.16 5.51 -4.63
C ILE A 110 6.04 6.83 -5.42
N PHE A 111 5.29 6.83 -6.53
CA PHE A 111 5.03 8.05 -7.28
C PHE A 111 4.30 9.08 -6.41
N GLU A 112 3.20 8.68 -5.76
CA GLU A 112 2.38 9.59 -4.97
C GLU A 112 3.13 10.17 -3.77
N MET A 113 3.92 9.38 -3.06
CA MET A 113 4.78 9.88 -1.98
C MET A 113 5.75 10.96 -2.47
N CYS A 114 6.41 10.75 -3.62
CA CYS A 114 7.40 11.69 -4.15
C CYS A 114 6.80 12.91 -4.87
N ALA A 115 5.59 12.78 -5.42
CA ALA A 115 4.90 13.82 -6.20
C ALA A 115 3.88 14.63 -5.39
N GLY A 116 3.24 14.00 -4.40
CA GLY A 116 2.08 14.53 -3.67
C GLY A 116 0.71 14.19 -4.29
N PHE A 117 0.71 13.51 -5.43
CA PHE A 117 -0.49 13.13 -6.18
C PHE A 117 -0.21 11.85 -6.98
N PRO A 118 -1.23 11.02 -7.28
CA PRO A 118 -1.02 9.77 -8.01
C PRO A 118 -0.68 10.00 -9.49
N PRO A 119 0.02 9.07 -10.15
CA PRO A 119 0.44 9.20 -11.55
C PRO A 119 -0.74 9.21 -12.53
N PHE A 120 -1.84 8.57 -12.15
CA PHE A 120 -3.07 8.47 -12.93
C PHE A 120 -4.21 9.11 -12.15
N PHE A 121 -4.45 10.40 -12.39
CA PHE A 121 -5.54 11.15 -11.77
C PHE A 121 -6.44 11.80 -12.82
N ALA A 122 -7.73 11.78 -12.57
CA ALA A 122 -8.76 12.48 -13.32
C ALA A 122 -10.00 12.67 -12.44
N ARG A 123 -10.89 13.61 -12.81
CA ARG A 123 -12.16 13.83 -12.09
C ARG A 123 -13.15 12.67 -12.25
N ASP A 124 -13.06 11.94 -13.36
CA ASP A 124 -13.95 10.82 -13.69
C ASP A 124 -13.14 9.52 -13.59
N PRO A 125 -13.59 8.53 -12.79
CA PRO A 125 -12.96 7.22 -12.69
C PRO A 125 -12.71 6.54 -14.05
N MET A 126 -13.60 6.71 -15.03
CA MET A 126 -13.38 6.12 -16.36
C MET A 126 -12.14 6.69 -17.06
N ARG A 127 -11.88 8.00 -16.89
CA ARG A 127 -10.65 8.64 -17.40
C ARG A 127 -9.41 8.21 -16.64
N VAL A 128 -9.52 7.88 -15.35
CA VAL A 128 -8.42 7.27 -14.58
C VAL A 128 -8.08 5.91 -15.19
N TYR A 129 -9.09 5.09 -15.48
CA TYR A 129 -8.90 3.78 -16.10
C TYR A 129 -8.26 3.85 -17.49
N GLU A 130 -8.71 4.78 -18.35
CA GLU A 130 -8.10 5.03 -19.66
C GLU A 130 -6.61 5.38 -19.54
N LYS A 131 -6.26 6.24 -18.57
CA LYS A 131 -4.87 6.62 -18.30
C LYS A 131 -4.04 5.42 -17.85
N ILE A 132 -4.55 4.63 -16.90
CA ILE A 132 -3.89 3.43 -16.38
C ILE A 132 -3.60 2.43 -17.50
N VAL A 133 -4.62 2.11 -18.31
CA VAL A 133 -4.48 1.14 -19.42
C VAL A 133 -3.51 1.66 -20.49
N SER A 134 -3.47 2.97 -20.73
CA SER A 134 -2.48 3.56 -21.64
C SER A 134 -1.04 3.48 -21.12
N GLY A 135 -0.84 3.33 -19.80
CA GLY A 135 0.47 3.30 -19.15
C GLY A 135 1.25 4.61 -19.22
N ARG A 136 0.65 5.70 -19.70
CA ARG A 136 1.33 6.99 -19.88
C ARG A 136 1.15 7.87 -18.65
N PHE A 137 2.26 8.18 -18.00
CA PHE A 137 2.34 9.14 -16.90
C PHE A 137 3.58 10.02 -17.05
N ASN A 138 3.52 11.23 -16.50
CA ASN A 138 4.63 12.19 -16.53
C ASN A 138 5.26 12.28 -15.15
N CYS A 139 6.58 12.10 -15.08
CA CYS A 139 7.32 12.31 -13.84
C CYS A 139 7.62 13.81 -13.64
N PRO A 140 7.40 14.37 -12.44
CA PRO A 140 7.84 15.72 -12.10
C PRO A 140 9.34 15.94 -12.39
N SER A 141 9.73 17.18 -12.68
CA SER A 141 11.13 17.54 -13.01
C SER A 141 12.10 17.27 -11.85
N HIS A 142 11.62 17.36 -10.60
CA HIS A 142 12.44 17.13 -9.40
C HIS A 142 12.73 15.66 -9.10
N PHE A 143 12.12 14.71 -9.81
CA PHE A 143 12.45 13.29 -9.62
C PHE A 143 13.90 13.02 -10.03
N THR A 144 14.59 12.13 -9.33
CA THR A 144 15.91 11.65 -9.74
C THR A 144 15.81 10.76 -10.99
N ARG A 145 16.93 10.59 -11.71
CA ARG A 145 16.99 9.66 -12.84
C ARG A 145 16.70 8.22 -12.40
N SER A 146 17.21 7.82 -11.24
CA SER A 146 16.98 6.49 -10.68
C SER A 146 15.52 6.28 -10.26
N LEU A 147 14.84 7.28 -9.68
CA LEU A 147 13.40 7.18 -9.40
C LEU A 147 12.58 6.98 -10.68
N ARG A 148 12.83 7.79 -11.73
CA ARG A 148 12.15 7.63 -13.02
C ARG A 148 12.40 6.26 -13.64
N GLY A 149 13.65 5.77 -13.55
CA GLY A 149 14.03 4.44 -14.01
C GLY A 149 13.23 3.34 -13.30
N LEU A 150 13.11 3.41 -11.97
CA LEU A 150 12.34 2.45 -11.18
C LEU A 150 10.86 2.46 -11.56
N LEU A 151 10.25 3.65 -11.58
CA LEU A 151 8.83 3.82 -11.91
C LEU A 151 8.52 3.31 -13.32
N GLY A 152 9.42 3.55 -14.28
CA GLY A 152 9.29 3.00 -15.63
C GLY A 152 9.37 1.48 -15.70
N LYS A 153 9.96 0.79 -14.71
CA LYS A 153 10.04 -0.68 -14.65
C LYS A 153 8.91 -1.31 -13.82
N ILE A 154 8.38 -0.59 -12.83
CA ILE A 154 7.28 -1.06 -11.98
C ILE A 154 5.90 -0.72 -12.59
N LEU A 155 5.70 0.47 -13.13
CA LEU A 155 4.44 0.88 -13.77
C LEU A 155 4.38 0.39 -15.23
N GLN A 156 4.67 -0.89 -15.43
CA GLN A 156 4.60 -1.57 -16.72
C GLN A 156 3.22 -2.19 -16.94
N VAL A 157 2.55 -1.78 -18.01
CA VAL A 157 1.22 -2.32 -18.40
C VAL A 157 1.33 -3.81 -18.76
N ASP A 158 2.38 -4.17 -19.51
CA ASP A 158 2.73 -5.56 -19.75
C ASP A 158 3.30 -6.16 -18.46
N ARG A 159 2.46 -6.88 -17.72
CA ARG A 159 2.83 -7.50 -16.44
C ARG A 159 3.97 -8.52 -16.57
N SER A 160 4.25 -9.05 -17.76
CA SER A 160 5.39 -9.97 -17.99
C SER A 160 6.75 -9.24 -17.95
N LYS A 161 6.72 -7.90 -18.06
CA LYS A 161 7.90 -7.03 -17.99
C LYS A 161 7.96 -6.21 -16.69
N ARG A 162 6.99 -6.42 -15.79
CA ARG A 162 6.86 -5.68 -14.54
C ARG A 162 7.83 -6.22 -13.49
N PHE A 163 8.63 -5.32 -12.92
CA PHE A 163 9.46 -5.64 -11.76
C PHE A 163 8.63 -6.20 -10.60
N GLY A 164 9.16 -7.19 -9.89
CA GLY A 164 8.40 -7.97 -8.90
C GLY A 164 7.74 -9.23 -9.49
N ASN A 165 7.56 -9.29 -10.81
CA ASN A 165 6.93 -10.42 -11.52
C ASN A 165 7.84 -11.11 -12.56
N LEU A 166 9.12 -10.73 -12.62
CA LEU A 166 10.12 -11.41 -13.45
C LEU A 166 10.71 -12.61 -12.69
N LYS A 167 11.72 -13.26 -13.28
CA LYS A 167 12.40 -14.43 -12.71
C LYS A 167 12.98 -14.16 -11.31
N ASP A 168 13.55 -12.98 -11.09
CA ASP A 168 14.18 -12.61 -9.81
C ASP A 168 13.17 -12.00 -8.81
N GLY A 169 11.91 -11.82 -9.22
CA GLY A 169 10.81 -11.39 -8.36
C GLY A 169 11.05 -10.03 -7.73
N SER A 170 10.90 -9.94 -6.40
CA SER A 170 11.15 -8.71 -5.64
C SER A 170 12.61 -8.26 -5.68
N LYS A 171 13.57 -9.15 -5.99
CA LYS A 171 15.00 -8.80 -6.05
C LYS A 171 15.29 -7.80 -7.16
N ASP A 172 14.53 -7.81 -8.26
CA ASP A 172 14.62 -6.79 -9.32
C ASP A 172 14.35 -5.38 -8.78
N ILE A 173 13.40 -5.26 -7.85
CA ILE A 173 13.07 -3.99 -7.19
C ILE A 173 14.17 -3.63 -6.19
N LYS A 174 14.54 -4.57 -5.30
CA LYS A 174 15.52 -4.32 -4.22
C LYS A 174 16.92 -4.00 -4.75
N GLY A 175 17.30 -4.58 -5.89
CA GLY A 175 18.59 -4.36 -6.55
C GLY A 175 18.62 -3.13 -7.47
N HIS A 176 17.50 -2.43 -7.65
CA HIS A 176 17.46 -1.25 -8.51
C HIS A 176 18.28 -0.09 -7.93
N GLU A 177 18.88 0.74 -8.78
CA GLU A 177 19.76 1.86 -8.38
C GLU A 177 19.12 2.79 -7.34
N TRP A 178 17.81 3.01 -7.43
CA TRP A 178 17.07 3.84 -6.47
C TRP A 178 17.12 3.29 -5.04
N PHE A 179 17.20 1.98 -4.85
CA PHE A 179 17.31 1.31 -3.55
C PHE A 179 18.75 0.96 -3.15
N LYS A 180 19.76 1.34 -3.92
CA LYS A 180 21.16 0.93 -3.71
C LYS A 180 21.71 1.24 -2.30
N GLU A 181 21.25 2.32 -1.69
CA GLU A 181 21.68 2.78 -0.36
C GLU A 181 20.83 2.21 0.79
N VAL A 182 19.84 1.36 0.49
CA VAL A 182 18.98 0.77 1.51
C VAL A 182 19.68 -0.40 2.17
N ASP A 183 19.88 -0.27 3.48
CA ASP A 183 20.21 -1.38 4.36
C ASP A 183 18.91 -2.08 4.79
N TRP A 184 18.56 -3.15 4.06
CA TRP A 184 17.35 -3.93 4.28
C TRP A 184 17.30 -4.55 5.67
N ASP A 185 18.42 -5.02 6.20
CA ASP A 185 18.49 -5.65 7.52
C ASP A 185 18.30 -4.61 8.63
N SER A 186 18.86 -3.41 8.47
CA SER A 186 18.64 -2.31 9.41
C SER A 186 17.17 -1.88 9.48
N ILE A 187 16.48 -1.79 8.34
CA ILE A 187 15.04 -1.49 8.32
C ILE A 187 14.23 -2.64 8.93
N LEU A 188 14.51 -3.90 8.55
CA LEU A 188 13.79 -5.06 9.08
C LEU A 188 13.89 -5.15 10.61
N ASN A 189 15.07 -4.89 11.15
CA ASN A 189 15.34 -4.92 12.59
C ASN A 189 15.00 -3.60 13.30
N LYS A 190 14.29 -2.68 12.65
CA LYS A 190 13.91 -1.36 13.17
C LYS A 190 15.08 -0.51 13.72
N LYS A 191 16.26 -0.63 13.13
CA LYS A 191 17.49 0.10 13.53
C LYS A 191 17.66 1.43 12.79
N PHE A 192 17.00 1.60 11.64
CA PHE A 192 17.04 2.84 10.88
C PHE A 192 16.16 3.91 11.54
N LYS A 193 16.68 5.13 11.68
CA LYS A 193 15.92 6.28 12.19
C LYS A 193 15.35 7.11 11.03
N PRO A 194 14.02 7.19 10.85
CA PRO A 194 13.43 7.97 9.77
C PRO A 194 13.60 9.48 9.99
N SER A 195 13.54 10.25 8.90
CA SER A 195 13.53 11.72 8.95
C SER A 195 12.20 12.29 9.45
N TYR A 196 11.15 11.48 9.47
CA TYR A 196 9.82 11.86 9.94
C TYR A 196 9.33 10.89 11.02
N VAL A 197 8.88 11.45 12.14
CA VAL A 197 8.22 10.75 13.24
C VAL A 197 6.99 11.58 13.62
N PRO A 198 5.78 11.00 13.67
CA PRO A 198 4.57 11.71 14.07
C PRO A 198 4.70 12.32 15.47
N GLN A 199 4.08 13.49 15.67
CA GLN A 199 3.97 14.07 17.01
C GLN A 199 2.88 13.32 17.78
N ILE A 200 3.25 12.78 18.93
CA ILE A 200 2.39 11.96 19.78
C ILE A 200 2.66 12.38 21.22
N SER A 201 1.61 12.77 21.93
CA SER A 201 1.68 13.19 23.33
C SER A 201 1.65 12.02 24.30
N ASP A 202 0.84 10.99 24.01
CA ASP A 202 0.70 9.79 24.84
C ASP A 202 0.19 8.56 24.04
N PRO A 203 0.14 7.35 24.65
CA PRO A 203 -0.28 6.12 23.95
C PRO A 203 -1.74 6.07 23.45
N ILE A 204 -2.63 6.90 23.99
CA ILE A 204 -4.04 6.98 23.60
C ILE A 204 -4.35 8.22 22.74
N ASP A 205 -3.33 9.03 22.43
CA ASP A 205 -3.44 10.21 21.59
C ASP A 205 -4.08 9.90 20.22
N THR A 206 -5.19 10.58 19.92
CA THR A 206 -5.93 10.47 18.66
C THR A 206 -5.75 11.68 17.74
N SER A 207 -4.88 12.64 18.09
CA SER A 207 -4.71 13.91 17.35
C SER A 207 -4.19 13.76 15.91
N ASN A 208 -3.61 12.61 15.56
CA ASN A 208 -3.20 12.27 14.21
C ASN A 208 -4.32 11.66 13.35
N PHE A 209 -5.56 11.61 13.86
CA PHE A 209 -6.74 11.13 13.15
C PHE A 209 -7.76 12.26 12.99
N ASP A 210 -8.55 12.17 11.92
CA ASP A 210 -9.67 13.09 11.72
C ASP A 210 -10.79 12.82 12.73
N ASN A 211 -11.52 13.87 13.09
CA ASN A 211 -12.70 13.75 13.94
C ASN A 211 -13.90 13.37 13.07
N TYR A 212 -14.54 12.26 13.43
CA TYR A 212 -15.77 11.79 12.80
C TYR A 212 -16.96 11.95 13.75
N GLU A 213 -18.18 12.01 13.21
CA GLU A 213 -19.38 12.01 14.05
C GLU A 213 -19.53 10.66 14.77
N GLU A 214 -19.74 10.72 16.09
CA GLU A 214 -19.89 9.52 16.91
C GLU A 214 -21.27 8.89 16.72
N GLU A 215 -21.30 7.69 16.14
CA GLU A 215 -22.51 6.90 16.00
C GLU A 215 -22.61 5.83 17.10
N LYS A 216 -23.77 5.74 17.77
CA LYS A 216 -24.01 4.69 18.76
C LYS A 216 -24.10 3.32 18.05
N LEU A 217 -23.19 2.42 18.41
CA LEU A 217 -23.27 1.02 18.00
C LEU A 217 -24.57 0.38 18.49
N ARG A 218 -25.35 -0.18 17.57
CA ARG A 218 -26.62 -0.87 17.86
C ARG A 218 -26.42 -2.37 17.77
N VAL A 219 -26.72 -3.06 18.87
CA VAL A 219 -26.75 -4.53 18.89
C VAL A 219 -28.16 -4.97 18.51
N ALA A 220 -28.26 -5.79 17.45
CA ALA A 220 -29.54 -6.35 17.03
C ALA A 220 -30.11 -7.27 18.14
N PRO A 221 -31.45 -7.33 18.32
CA PRO A 221 -32.06 -8.17 19.36
C PRO A 221 -31.96 -9.68 19.07
N LYS A 222 -31.56 -10.05 17.85
CA LYS A 222 -31.36 -11.42 17.39
C LYS A 222 -30.10 -11.51 16.54
N GLU A 223 -29.54 -12.71 16.46
CA GLU A 223 -28.41 -12.98 15.56
C GLU A 223 -28.85 -12.77 14.11
N GLU A 224 -28.17 -11.85 13.43
CA GLU A 224 -28.37 -11.58 12.01
C GLU A 224 -27.24 -12.26 11.24
N TYR A 225 -27.59 -13.03 10.21
CA TYR A 225 -26.64 -13.72 9.31
C TYR A 225 -25.80 -14.86 9.92
N PRO A 226 -26.38 -15.77 10.74
CA PRO A 226 -25.64 -16.87 11.36
C PRO A 226 -25.01 -17.83 10.34
N ASN A 227 -25.62 -17.99 9.16
CA ASN A 227 -25.14 -18.94 8.15
C ASN A 227 -23.99 -18.36 7.32
N GLU A 228 -24.03 -17.06 7.06
CA GLU A 228 -23.08 -16.32 6.25
C GLU A 228 -21.74 -16.13 6.99
N PHE A 229 -21.78 -15.97 8.32
CA PHE A 229 -20.60 -15.74 9.15
C PHE A 229 -20.22 -16.92 10.07
N LYS A 230 -20.83 -18.09 9.89
CA LYS A 230 -20.59 -19.30 10.72
C LYS A 230 -19.11 -19.68 10.88
N ASP A 231 -18.29 -19.38 9.88
CA ASP A 231 -16.87 -19.73 9.83
C ASP A 231 -15.96 -18.61 10.38
N ILE A 232 -16.54 -17.45 10.73
CA ILE A 232 -15.81 -16.35 11.38
C ILE A 232 -15.81 -16.56 12.89
N VAL A 233 -14.67 -16.99 13.42
CA VAL A 233 -14.44 -17.05 14.86
C VAL A 233 -13.96 -15.69 15.35
N ILE A 234 -14.84 -14.93 15.99
CA ILE A 234 -14.45 -13.69 16.68
C ILE A 234 -13.74 -14.08 17.98
N GLN A 235 -12.42 -13.92 18.04
CA GLN A 235 -11.69 -14.02 19.30
C GLN A 235 -12.06 -12.81 20.18
N THR A 236 -12.92 -13.02 21.16
CA THR A 236 -13.43 -11.97 22.06
C THR A 236 -12.51 -11.69 23.26
N SER A 237 -11.45 -12.46 23.45
CA SER A 237 -10.49 -12.23 24.53
C SER A 237 -9.37 -11.30 24.08
N LEU A 238 -9.32 -10.09 24.66
CA LEU A 238 -8.10 -9.30 24.72
C LEU A 238 -7.01 -10.16 25.38
N PRO A 239 -5.79 -10.28 24.83
CA PRO A 239 -4.69 -10.87 25.57
C PRO A 239 -4.50 -10.07 26.87
N ALA A 240 -4.43 -10.81 27.99
CA ALA A 240 -4.21 -10.28 29.34
C ALA A 240 -2.92 -9.46 29.43
#